data_AF-A0A2G4GJT9-F1
#
_entry.id   AF-A0A2G4GJT9-F1
#
_cell.length_a   1.000
_cell.length_b   1.000
_cell.length_c   1.000
_cell.angle_alpha   90.00
_cell.angle_beta   90.00
_cell.angle_gamma   90.00
#
_symmetry.space_group_name_H-M   'P 1'
#
loop_
_entity.id
_entity.type
_entity.pdbx_description
1 polymer ?
#
loop_
_entity_poly.entity_id
_entity_poly.type
_entity_poly.pdbx_seq_one_letter_code
_entity_poly.pdbx_strand_id
1 'polypeptide(L)'
;MKNINDAMNKFDIIITPTFEGKQLSITNLTGHPALCMPIGLDKQQLPNSITFLANLYQEEDLLLFGKFFQDHTDYDEMHPSMFQ
;
A
#
# COMPACT_ATOMS: atom_id res chain seq x y z
N MET A 1 13.75 -1.59 -14.93
CA MET A 1 14.22 -1.05 -13.64
C MET A 1 14.46 0.44 -13.71
N LYS A 2 15.42 0.95 -14.51
CA LYS A 2 15.70 2.40 -14.65
C LYS A 2 14.46 3.26 -14.90
N ASN A 3 13.64 2.90 -15.90
CA ASN A 3 12.43 3.66 -16.23
C ASN A 3 11.40 3.72 -15.09
N ILE A 4 11.32 2.69 -14.25
CA ILE A 4 10.39 2.67 -13.10
C ILE A 4 10.94 3.57 -11.99
N ASN A 5 12.24 3.45 -11.69
CA ASN A 5 12.90 4.32 -10.73
C ASN A 5 12.74 5.81 -11.11
N ASP A 6 12.98 6.15 -12.38
CA ASP A 6 12.82 7.52 -12.90
C ASP A 6 11.37 8.02 -12.84
N ALA A 7 10.39 7.10 -12.97
CA ALA A 7 8.98 7.44 -12.84
C ALA A 7 8.56 7.66 -11.37
N MET A 8 9.06 6.83 -10.46
CA MET A 8 8.73 6.86 -9.03
C MET A 8 9.42 8.02 -8.31
N ASN A 9 10.65 8.37 -8.68
CA ASN A 9 11.44 9.47 -8.07
C ASN A 9 10.78 10.86 -8.12
N LYS A 10 9.65 11.01 -8.82
CA LYS A 10 8.87 12.26 -8.87
C LYS A 10 7.91 12.41 -7.70
N PHE A 11 7.72 11.37 -6.91
CA PHE A 11 6.73 11.28 -5.84
C PHE A 11 7.38 10.63 -4.62
N ASP A 12 6.99 11.09 -3.43
CA ASP A 12 7.44 10.48 -2.18
C ASP A 12 6.69 9.16 -1.93
N ILE A 13 5.37 9.19 -2.10
CA ILE A 13 4.47 8.04 -1.99
C ILE A 13 3.56 7.96 -3.21
N ILE A 14 3.40 6.76 -3.75
CA ILE A 14 2.41 6.43 -4.78
C ILE A 14 1.36 5.49 -4.18
N ILE A 15 0.08 5.79 -4.43
CA ILE A 15 -1.05 4.98 -3.98
C ILE A 15 -1.62 4.22 -5.18
N THR A 16 -1.85 2.92 -5.03
CA THR A 16 -2.37 2.05 -6.09
C THR A 16 -3.38 1.05 -5.51
N PRO A 17 -4.38 0.59 -6.28
CA PRO A 17 -5.16 -0.58 -5.88
C PRO A 17 -4.24 -1.81 -5.83
N THR A 18 -4.32 -2.60 -4.75
CA THR A 18 -3.35 -3.69 -4.50
C THR A 18 -3.30 -4.75 -5.60
N PHE A 19 -4.46 -5.09 -6.18
CA PHE A 19 -4.59 -6.20 -7.13
C PHE A 19 -4.98 -5.75 -8.55
N GLU A 20 -4.98 -4.46 -8.84
CA GLU A 20 -5.28 -3.98 -10.20
C GLU A 20 -4.00 -3.80 -11.04
N GLY A 21 -4.11 -4.16 -12.33
CA GLY A 21 -3.04 -3.96 -13.30
C GLY A 21 -1.79 -4.81 -13.03
N LYS A 22 -0.61 -4.23 -13.28
CA LYS A 22 0.68 -4.93 -13.17
C LYS A 22 1.57 -4.37 -12.06
N GLN A 23 1.03 -3.49 -11.20
CA GLN A 23 1.84 -2.71 -10.27
C GLN A 23 2.59 -3.62 -9.28
N LEU A 24 1.91 -4.59 -8.67
CA LEU A 24 2.53 -5.60 -7.79
C LEU A 24 3.70 -6.35 -8.47
N SER A 25 3.50 -6.81 -9.70
CA SER A 25 4.56 -7.51 -10.45
C SER A 25 5.73 -6.58 -10.77
N ILE A 26 5.45 -5.33 -11.12
CA ILE A 26 6.47 -4.32 -11.41
C ILE A 26 7.32 -4.03 -10.16
N THR A 27 6.68 -3.81 -9.01
CA THR A 27 7.39 -3.46 -7.76
C THR A 27 8.17 -4.66 -7.21
N ASN A 28 7.63 -5.89 -7.31
CA ASN A 28 8.36 -7.11 -6.98
C ASN A 28 9.63 -7.29 -7.82
N LEU A 29 9.57 -6.98 -9.13
CA LEU A 29 10.72 -7.12 -10.05
C LEU A 29 11.71 -5.94 -9.98
N THR A 30 11.30 -4.82 -9.41
CA THR A 30 12.15 -3.63 -9.29
C THR A 30 12.66 -3.38 -7.88
N GLY A 31 12.11 -4.09 -6.88
CA GLY A 31 12.52 -4.01 -5.48
C GLY A 31 12.01 -2.77 -4.74
N HIS A 32 11.04 -2.04 -5.31
CA HIS A 32 10.48 -0.87 -4.63
C HIS A 32 9.66 -1.30 -3.41
N PRO A 33 9.87 -0.66 -2.25
CA PRO A 33 9.09 -0.91 -1.05
C PRO A 33 7.59 -0.76 -1.31
N ALA A 34 6.81 -1.67 -0.72
CA ALA A 34 5.35 -1.72 -0.86
C ALA A 34 4.71 -2.05 0.49
N LEU A 35 3.75 -1.21 0.91
CA LEU A 35 2.99 -1.39 2.14
C LEU A 35 1.50 -1.49 1.79
N CYS A 36 0.92 -2.66 2.02
CA CYS A 36 -0.51 -2.92 1.78
C CYS A 36 -1.32 -2.49 3.00
N MET A 37 -2.32 -1.64 2.81
CA MET A 37 -3.18 -1.10 3.86
C MET A 37 -4.63 -1.52 3.64
N PRO A 38 -5.33 -1.96 4.71
CA PRO A 38 -6.76 -2.25 4.62
C PRO A 38 -7.54 -0.94 4.43
N ILE A 39 -8.60 -0.99 3.61
CA ILE A 39 -9.54 0.13 3.41
C ILE A 39 -10.98 -0.27 3.76
N GLY A 40 -11.12 -1.24 4.66
CA GLY A 40 -12.39 -1.80 5.08
C GLY A 40 -12.92 -2.86 4.13
N LEU A 41 -14.25 -2.94 4.04
CA LEU A 41 -14.95 -3.96 3.28
C LEU A 41 -15.54 -3.38 1.99
N ASP A 42 -15.53 -4.17 0.92
CA ASP A 42 -16.20 -3.83 -0.32
C ASP A 42 -17.73 -4.02 -0.24
N LYS A 43 -18.42 -3.81 -1.36
CA LYS A 43 -19.89 -3.97 -1.44
C LYS A 43 -20.36 -5.40 -1.20
N GLN A 44 -19.46 -6.38 -1.25
CA GLN A 44 -19.72 -7.81 -1.03
C GLN A 44 -19.30 -8.24 0.39
N GLN A 45 -18.93 -7.29 1.25
CA GLN A 45 -18.42 -7.52 2.61
C GLN A 45 -17.10 -8.29 2.66
N LEU A 46 -16.27 -8.17 1.61
CA LEU A 46 -14.93 -8.76 1.55
C LEU A 46 -13.87 -7.71 1.89
N PRO A 47 -12.77 -8.07 2.60
CA PRO A 47 -11.66 -7.17 2.85
C PRO A 47 -11.09 -6.60 1.55
N ASN A 48 -10.86 -5.29 1.53
CA ASN A 48 -10.29 -4.58 0.40
C ASN A 48 -9.06 -3.76 0.84
N SER A 49 -8.17 -3.46 -0.10
CA SER A 49 -6.89 -2.81 0.22
C SER A 49 -6.39 -1.86 -0.88
N ILE A 50 -5.55 -0.94 -0.45
CA ILE A 50 -4.67 -0.14 -1.32
C ILE A 50 -3.22 -0.42 -0.92
N THR A 51 -2.30 -0.20 -1.84
CA THR A 51 -0.87 -0.32 -1.58
C THR A 51 -0.20 1.03 -1.72
N PHE A 52 0.58 1.39 -0.72
CA PHE A 52 1.52 2.51 -0.75
C PHE A 52 2.86 2.03 -1.24
N LEU A 53 3.48 2.79 -2.13
CA LEU A 53 4.77 2.50 -2.71
C LEU A 53 5.72 3.67 -2.46
N ALA A 54 6.96 3.38 -2.13
CA ALA A 54 8.00 4.37 -1.95
C ALA A 54 9.18 4.13 -2.90
N ASN A 55 10.08 5.10 -2.96
CA ASN A 55 11.35 4.94 -3.66
C ASN A 55 12.24 3.90 -2.95
N LEU A 56 13.25 3.38 -3.66
CA LEU A 56 14.20 2.44 -3.08
C LEU A 56 14.89 3.04 -1.84
N TYR A 57 14.99 2.26 -0.76
CA TYR A 57 15.61 2.67 0.50
C TYR A 57 14.90 3.83 1.22
N GLN A 58 13.57 3.94 1.10
CA GLN A 58 12.73 4.97 1.73
C GLN A 58 11.59 4.33 2.56
N GLU A 59 11.87 3.21 3.22
CA GLU A 59 10.92 2.50 4.07
C GLU A 59 10.47 3.34 5.27
N GLU A 60 11.29 4.27 5.76
CA GLU A 60 10.96 5.17 6.86
C GLU A 60 9.77 6.08 6.51
N ASP A 61 9.78 6.70 5.33
CA ASP A 61 8.70 7.56 4.85
C ASP A 61 7.45 6.73 4.56
N LEU A 62 7.63 5.54 4.01
CA LEU A 62 6.54 4.60 3.74
C LEU A 62 5.82 4.19 5.03
N LEU A 63 6.56 3.84 6.08
CA LEU A 63 6.00 3.45 7.37
C LEU A 63 5.39 4.64 8.12
N LEU A 64 6.00 5.83 8.04
CA LEU A 64 5.45 7.04 8.63
C LEU A 64 4.10 7.40 7.99
N PHE A 65 4.00 7.29 6.66
CA PHE A 65 2.75 7.50 5.94
C PHE A 65 1.72 6.40 6.25
N GLY A 66 2.15 5.14 6.33
CA GLY A 66 1.30 4.02 6.77
C GLY A 66 0.70 4.24 8.15
N LYS A 67 1.53 4.67 9.12
CA LYS A 67 1.08 5.04 10.46
C LYS A 67 0.11 6.21 10.44
N PHE A 68 0.41 7.26 9.68
CA PHE A 68 -0.51 8.39 9.52
C PHE A 68 -1.88 7.92 9.00
N PHE A 69 -1.90 7.00 8.02
CA PHE A 69 -3.15 6.43 7.51
C PHE A 69 -3.89 5.62 8.56
N GLN A 70 -3.21 4.74 9.31
CA GLN A 70 -3.81 3.98 10.42
C GLN A 70 -4.36 4.90 11.51
N ASP A 71 -3.59 5.91 11.95
CA ASP A 71 -4.04 6.84 13.00
C ASP A 71 -5.30 7.64 12.62
N HIS A 72 -5.69 7.65 11.34
CA HIS A 72 -6.87 8.36 10.81
C HIS A 72 -7.96 7.43 10.26
N THR A 73 -7.81 6.10 10.41
CA THR A 73 -8.79 5.12 9.94
C THR A 73 -8.93 3.99 10.96
N ASP A 74 -10.10 3.34 11.03
CA ASP A 74 -10.33 2.27 12.01
C ASP A 74 -10.19 0.86 11.40
N TYR A 75 -9.58 0.74 10.21
CA TYR A 75 -9.63 -0.50 9.42
C TYR A 75 -8.75 -1.62 9.97
N ASP A 76 -7.67 -1.30 10.66
CA ASP A 76 -6.76 -2.26 11.29
C ASP A 76 -7.32 -2.85 12.59
N GLU A 77 -8.24 -2.14 13.23
CA GLU A 77 -9.01 -2.61 14.40
C GLU A 77 -10.25 -3.44 14.00
N MET A 78 -10.52 -3.59 12.69
CA MET A 78 -11.62 -4.44 12.22
C MET A 78 -11.25 -5.92 12.30
N HIS A 79 -11.99 -6.67 13.11
CA HIS A 79 -11.83 -8.12 13.23
C HIS A 79 -13.08 -8.88 12.77
N PRO A 80 -12.94 -10.05 12.10
CA PRO A 80 -14.06 -10.93 11.82
C PRO A 80 -14.79 -11.32 13.11
N SER A 81 -16.11 -11.50 13.05
CA SER A 81 -16.97 -11.75 14.22
C SER A 81 -16.54 -12.93 15.09
N MET A 82 -15.85 -13.91 14.51
CA MET A 82 -15.30 -15.07 15.22
C MET A 82 -14.04 -14.77 16.08
N PHE A 83 -13.48 -13.56 15.96
CA PHE A 83 -12.25 -13.11 16.62
C PHE A 83 -12.42 -11.77 17.36
N GLN A 84 -13.65 -11.36 17.67
CA GLN A 84 -13.92 -10.22 18.56
C GLN A 84 -13.60 -10.54 20.03
#